data_AF-A0A428XWI1-F1
#
_entry.id   AF-A0A428XWI1-F1
#
_cell.length_a   1.000
_cell.length_b   1.000
_cell.length_c   1.000
_cell.angle_alpha   90.00
_cell.angle_beta   90.00
_cell.angle_gamma   90.00
#
_symmetry.space_group_name_H-M   'P 1'
#
loop_
_entity.id
_entity.type
_entity.pdbx_description
1 polymer ?
#
loop_
_entity_poly.entity_id
_entity_poly.type
_entity_poly.pdbx_seq_one_letter_code
_entity_poly.pdbx_strand_id
1 'polypeptide(L)'
;MSHPLDDMLRAAVLRRLDLLDQVAEEGDPATLLPLARSEISRLADGWRLLLTVHQPGPDRRCNACPRGWRGKKWPCQVWRMAHEHLIGEGLPHRERRRPLRNSVRRALRKSRHPETPAERTMEIPPVPRA
;
A
#
# COMPACT_ATOMS: atom_id res chain seq x y z
N MET A 1 4.23 -0.20 -21.60
CA MET A 1 3.75 1.20 -21.70
C MET A 1 2.25 1.14 -21.51
N SER A 2 1.72 1.79 -20.47
CA SER A 2 0.26 1.79 -20.21
C SER A 2 -0.46 2.46 -21.36
N HIS A 3 -1.69 2.04 -21.65
CA HIS A 3 -2.49 2.66 -22.70
C HIS A 3 -2.93 4.07 -22.23
N PRO A 4 -2.89 5.13 -23.06
CA PRO A 4 -3.21 6.50 -22.63
C PRO A 4 -4.57 6.64 -21.94
N LEU A 5 -5.56 5.83 -22.35
CA LEU A 5 -6.88 5.78 -21.71
C LEU A 5 -6.82 5.26 -20.26
N ASP A 6 -5.98 4.25 -19.99
CA ASP A 6 -5.84 3.66 -18.65
C ASP A 6 -5.25 4.69 -17.68
N ASP A 7 -4.28 5.47 -18.16
CA ASP A 7 -3.65 6.53 -17.38
C ASP A 7 -4.63 7.69 -17.10
N MET A 8 -5.47 8.05 -18.08
CA MET A 8 -6.53 9.04 -17.89
C MET A 8 -7.58 8.58 -16.87
N LEU A 9 -8.05 7.34 -16.98
CA LEU A 9 -8.99 6.73 -16.04
C LEU A 9 -8.40 6.73 -14.62
N ARG A 10 -7.16 6.26 -14.48
CA ARG A 10 -6.44 6.25 -13.21
C ARG A 10 -6.33 7.65 -12.61
N ALA A 11 -5.95 8.63 -13.40
CA ALA A 11 -5.81 10.01 -12.94
C ALA A 11 -7.15 10.60 -12.50
N ALA A 12 -8.25 10.32 -13.22
CA ALA A 12 -9.58 10.78 -12.85
C ALA A 12 -10.04 10.20 -11.50
N VAL A 13 -9.82 8.90 -11.27
CA VAL A 13 -10.14 8.25 -10.01
C VAL A 13 -9.35 8.87 -8.86
N LEU A 14 -8.03 9.05 -9.02
CA LEU A 14 -7.19 9.63 -7.98
C LEU A 14 -7.59 11.08 -7.64
N ARG A 15 -7.87 11.92 -8.65
CA ARG A 15 -8.36 13.28 -8.42
C ARG A 15 -9.67 13.32 -7.65
N ARG A 16 -10.58 12.37 -7.90
CA ARG A 16 -11.84 12.27 -7.14
C ARG A 16 -11.59 11.95 -5.67
N LEU A 17 -10.66 11.03 -5.38
CA LEU A 17 -10.29 10.71 -4.00
C LEU A 17 -9.66 11.91 -3.30
N ASP A 18 -8.75 12.64 -3.97
CA ASP A 18 -8.13 13.85 -3.43
C ASP A 18 -9.17 14.93 -3.09
N LEU A 19 -10.20 15.09 -3.93
CA LEU A 19 -11.29 16.03 -3.66
C LEU A 19 -12.12 15.62 -2.44
N LEU A 20 -12.39 14.32 -2.27
CA LEU A 20 -13.11 13.83 -1.08
C LEU A 20 -12.31 14.07 0.20
N ASP A 21 -10.99 13.89 0.15
CA ASP A 21 -10.10 14.20 1.26
C ASP A 21 -10.09 15.70 1.59
N GLN A 22 -10.05 16.58 0.59
CA GLN A 22 -10.11 18.04 0.78
C GLN A 22 -11.43 18.45 1.44
N VAL A 23 -12.56 17.95 0.93
CA VAL A 23 -13.87 18.25 1.49
C VAL A 23 -13.98 17.76 2.92
N ALA A 24 -13.47 16.57 3.24
CA ALA A 24 -13.50 16.05 4.61
C ALA A 24 -12.69 16.89 5.60
N GLU A 25 -11.60 17.55 5.16
CA GLU A 25 -10.76 18.38 6.03
C GLU A 25 -11.22 19.85 6.14
N GLU A 26 -11.76 20.42 5.06
CA GLU A 26 -12.03 21.86 4.95
C GLU A 26 -13.53 22.21 4.84
N GLY A 27 -14.40 21.21 4.70
CA GLY A 27 -15.82 21.41 4.43
C GLY A 27 -16.61 22.00 5.62
N ASP A 28 -17.61 22.83 5.31
CA ASP A 28 -18.55 23.35 6.30
C ASP A 28 -19.43 22.21 6.87
N PRO A 29 -19.48 22.00 8.20
CA PRO A 29 -20.20 20.89 8.82
C PRO A 29 -21.67 20.72 8.39
N ALA A 30 -22.38 21.82 8.10
CA ALA A 30 -23.78 21.77 7.69
C ALA A 30 -23.96 21.19 6.27
N THR A 31 -23.00 21.43 5.38
CA THR A 31 -22.98 20.86 4.02
C THR A 31 -22.37 19.46 3.98
N LEU A 32 -21.52 19.13 4.96
CA LEU A 32 -20.80 17.87 5.02
C LEU A 32 -21.68 16.66 5.30
N LEU A 33 -22.70 16.77 6.15
CA LEU A 33 -23.48 15.60 6.59
C LEU A 33 -24.21 14.87 5.45
N PRO A 34 -24.98 15.54 4.58
CA PRO A 34 -25.64 14.87 3.45
C PRO A 34 -24.64 14.27 2.46
N LEU A 35 -23.56 15.01 2.16
CA LEU A 35 -22.50 14.59 1.26
C LEU A 35 -21.74 13.37 1.80
N ALA A 36 -21.36 13.40 3.08
CA ALA A 36 -20.68 12.30 3.75
C ALA A 36 -21.52 11.03 3.70
N ARG A 37 -22.84 11.12 3.94
CA ARG A 37 -23.72 9.96 3.88
C ARG A 37 -23.77 9.33 2.49
N SER A 38 -23.89 10.13 1.43
CA SER A 38 -23.89 9.63 0.06
C SER A 38 -22.53 9.03 -0.33
N GLU A 39 -21.42 9.68 0.02
CA GLU A 39 -20.09 9.22 -0.36
C GLU A 39 -19.66 7.98 0.45
N ILE A 40 -19.98 7.89 1.75
CA ILE A 40 -19.75 6.68 2.55
C ILE A 40 -20.51 5.50 1.94
N SER A 41 -21.78 5.70 1.57
CA SER A 41 -22.59 4.64 0.96
C SER A 41 -21.98 4.19 -0.36
N ARG A 42 -21.61 5.14 -1.22
CA ARG A 42 -20.96 4.87 -2.51
C ARG A 42 -19.64 4.12 -2.36
N LEU A 43 -18.80 4.51 -1.40
CA LEU A 43 -17.52 3.86 -1.14
C LEU A 43 -17.72 2.45 -0.57
N ALA A 44 -18.68 2.27 0.33
CA ALA A 44 -19.04 0.95 0.87
C ALA A 44 -19.52 0.01 -0.25
N ASP A 45 -20.33 0.50 -1.18
CA ASP A 45 -20.77 -0.28 -2.35
C ASP A 45 -19.61 -0.65 -3.28
N GLY A 46 -18.68 0.29 -3.52
CA GLY A 46 -17.45 0.02 -4.26
C GLY A 46 -16.61 -1.09 -3.63
N TRP A 47 -16.46 -1.08 -2.31
CA TRP A 47 -15.77 -2.15 -1.57
C TRP A 47 -16.51 -3.49 -1.69
N ARG A 48 -17.83 -3.52 -1.51
CA ARG A 48 -18.63 -4.75 -1.66
C ARG A 48 -18.45 -5.38 -3.04
N LEU A 49 -18.51 -4.56 -4.10
CA LEU A 49 -18.31 -5.02 -5.47
C LEU A 49 -16.91 -5.61 -5.66
N LEU A 50 -15.87 -4.89 -5.21
CA LEU A 50 -14.48 -5.34 -5.32
C LEU A 50 -14.24 -6.66 -4.56
N LEU A 51 -14.78 -6.78 -3.34
CA LEU A 51 -14.64 -7.99 -2.52
C LEU A 51 -15.45 -9.17 -3.07
N THR A 52 -16.55 -8.91 -3.79
CA THR A 52 -17.32 -9.94 -4.50
C THR A 52 -16.51 -10.56 -5.64
N VAL A 53 -15.67 -9.79 -6.31
CA VAL A 53 -14.76 -10.31 -7.35
C VAL A 53 -13.61 -11.12 -6.72
N HIS A 54 -13.15 -10.70 -5.53
CA HIS A 54 -12.06 -11.35 -4.81
C HIS A 54 -12.56 -12.40 -3.82
N GLN A 55 -13.19 -13.49 -4.27
CA GLN A 55 -13.65 -14.58 -3.40
C GLN A 55 -12.61 -15.69 -3.22
N PRO A 56 -12.65 -16.46 -2.11
CA PRO A 56 -11.84 -17.65 -1.97
C PRO A 56 -12.36 -18.73 -2.92
N GLY A 57 -11.47 -19.26 -3.75
CA GLY A 57 -11.70 -20.45 -4.55
C GLY A 57 -11.42 -21.74 -3.76
N PRO A 58 -11.67 -22.90 -4.39
CA PRO A 58 -11.59 -24.23 -3.75
C PRO A 58 -10.26 -24.50 -3.03
N ASP A 59 -9.15 -24.03 -3.58
CA ASP A 59 -7.80 -24.29 -3.04
C ASP A 59 -7.35 -23.29 -1.98
N ARG A 60 -8.27 -22.56 -1.32
CA ARG A 60 -7.96 -21.37 -0.49
C ARG A 60 -7.15 -20.33 -1.27
N ARG A 61 -7.50 -20.15 -2.54
CA ARG A 61 -6.85 -19.22 -3.47
C ARG A 61 -7.83 -18.20 -4.02
N CYS A 62 -7.45 -16.94 -4.12
CA CYS A 62 -8.29 -15.93 -4.79
C CYS A 62 -8.39 -16.21 -6.29
N ASN A 63 -9.61 -16.19 -6.83
CA ASN A 63 -9.89 -16.48 -8.24
C ASN A 63 -9.55 -15.30 -9.18
N ALA A 64 -9.68 -14.06 -8.71
CA ALA A 64 -9.48 -12.86 -9.54
C ALA A 64 -8.03 -12.36 -9.57
N CYS A 65 -7.22 -12.70 -8.56
CA CYS A 65 -5.84 -12.22 -8.52
C CYS A 65 -4.97 -12.88 -9.60
N PRO A 66 -4.04 -12.13 -10.23
CA PRO A 66 -3.15 -12.68 -11.25
C PRO A 66 -2.29 -13.82 -10.70
N ARG A 67 -1.98 -14.78 -11.58
CA ARG A 67 -1.17 -15.98 -11.28
C ARG A 67 0.30 -15.58 -11.01
N GLY A 68 0.60 -15.18 -9.78
CA GLY A 68 1.95 -14.98 -9.26
C GLY A 68 2.11 -15.55 -7.85
N TRP A 69 3.35 -15.74 -7.39
CA TRP A 69 3.70 -16.43 -6.13
C TRP A 69 3.03 -15.87 -4.86
N ARG A 70 2.58 -14.61 -4.85
CA ARG A 70 1.84 -13.98 -3.73
C ARG A 70 0.40 -13.56 -4.05
N GLY A 71 -0.03 -13.66 -5.31
CA GLY A 71 -1.34 -13.16 -5.74
C GLY A 71 -2.51 -14.05 -5.30
N LYS A 72 -2.29 -15.35 -5.16
CA LYS A 72 -3.37 -16.30 -4.92
C LYS A 72 -3.67 -16.62 -3.47
N LYS A 73 -2.73 -16.55 -2.52
CA LYS A 73 -2.99 -17.02 -1.15
C LYS A 73 -4.13 -16.21 -0.51
N TRP A 74 -5.16 -16.91 -0.04
CA TRP A 74 -6.23 -16.30 0.73
C TRP A 74 -5.80 -16.01 2.19
N PRO A 75 -6.18 -14.86 2.79
CA PRO A 75 -6.79 -13.70 2.16
C PRO A 75 -5.80 -12.94 1.26
N CYS A 76 -6.26 -12.58 0.06
CA CYS A 76 -5.42 -11.84 -0.90
C CYS A 76 -5.16 -10.40 -0.42
N GLN A 77 -4.28 -9.68 -1.13
CA GLN A 77 -3.91 -8.30 -0.76
C GLN A 77 -5.13 -7.37 -0.64
N VAL A 78 -6.12 -7.51 -1.53
CA VAL A 78 -7.33 -6.69 -1.51
C VAL A 78 -8.13 -6.87 -0.21
N TRP A 79 -8.31 -8.11 0.24
CA TRP A 79 -8.98 -8.38 1.52
C TRP A 79 -8.18 -7.90 2.73
N ARG A 80 -6.85 -8.01 2.69
CA ARG A 80 -5.99 -7.46 3.75
C ARG A 80 -6.10 -5.93 3.83
N MET A 81 -6.15 -5.24 2.69
CA MET A 81 -6.38 -3.79 2.64
C MET A 81 -7.78 -3.41 3.12
N ALA A 82 -8.81 -4.16 2.73
CA ALA A 82 -10.17 -3.93 3.21
C ALA A 82 -10.25 -4.08 4.74
N HIS A 83 -9.64 -5.14 5.30
CA HIS A 83 -9.56 -5.32 6.74
C HIS A 83 -8.84 -4.14 7.41
N GLU A 84 -7.69 -3.73 6.89
CA GLU A 84 -6.92 -2.61 7.45
C GLU A 84 -7.69 -1.28 7.42
N HIS A 85 -8.39 -0.98 6.32
CA HIS A 85 -9.04 0.33 6.14
C HIS A 85 -10.48 0.41 6.64
N LEU A 86 -11.19 -0.72 6.72
CA LEU A 86 -12.60 -0.76 7.15
C LEU A 86 -12.75 -1.20 8.62
N ILE A 87 -11.81 -1.97 9.17
CA ILE A 87 -11.93 -2.60 10.50
C ILE A 87 -10.75 -2.22 11.41
N GLY A 88 -9.52 -2.25 10.88
CA GLY A 88 -8.32 -1.90 11.65
C GLY A 88 -8.42 -0.48 12.19
N GLU A 89 -7.94 -0.28 13.43
CA GLU A 89 -7.82 1.01 14.13
C GLU A 89 -7.43 2.11 13.13
N GLY A 90 -8.43 2.84 12.66
CA GLY A 90 -8.24 3.88 11.68
C GLY A 90 -7.47 4.98 12.36
N LEU A 91 -6.16 5.07 12.10
CA LEU A 91 -5.40 6.25 12.44
C LEU A 91 -6.25 7.47 12.02
N PRO A 92 -6.45 8.47 12.91
CA PRO A 92 -7.20 9.67 12.55
C PRO A 92 -6.66 10.20 11.21
N HIS A 93 -7.52 10.74 10.34
CA HIS A 93 -7.15 11.13 8.96
C HIS A 93 -5.79 11.86 8.87
N ARG A 94 -5.50 12.70 9.88
CA ARG A 94 -4.23 13.43 10.06
C ARG A 94 -2.98 12.55 10.19
N GLU A 95 -3.06 11.37 10.80
CA GLU A 95 -1.92 10.47 11.03
C GLU A 95 -1.63 9.53 9.86
N ARG A 96 -2.61 9.30 8.96
CA ARG A 96 -2.41 8.54 7.71
C ARG A 96 -1.46 9.24 6.74
N ARG A 97 -1.20 10.54 6.91
CA ARG A 97 -0.26 11.34 6.12
C ARG A 97 1.19 11.26 6.58
N ARG A 98 1.62 10.29 7.39
CA ARG A 98 3.07 10.00 7.44
C ARG A 98 3.50 9.48 6.06
N PRO A 99 4.39 10.18 5.34
CA PRO A 99 4.69 9.80 3.96
C PRO A 99 5.22 8.36 3.91
N LEU A 100 4.63 7.54 3.04
CA LEU A 100 5.15 6.22 2.65
C LEU A 100 6.58 6.27 2.07
N ARG A 101 7.25 7.43 2.08
CA ARG A 101 8.68 7.61 1.76
C ARG A 101 9.58 6.63 2.52
N ASN A 102 9.17 6.16 3.71
CA ASN A 102 9.97 5.23 4.50
C ASN A 102 9.97 3.79 3.95
N SER A 103 8.89 3.31 3.32
CA SER A 103 8.85 1.95 2.76
C SER A 103 9.65 1.83 1.47
N VAL A 104 9.57 2.84 0.58
CA VAL A 104 10.36 2.90 -0.66
C VAL A 104 11.85 3.10 -0.36
N ARG A 105 12.24 3.99 0.57
CA ARG A 105 13.64 4.15 1.00
C ARG A 105 14.18 2.89 1.69
N ARG A 106 13.36 2.17 2.46
CA ARG A 106 13.74 0.90 3.09
C ARG A 106 13.92 -0.22 2.07
N ALA A 107 13.07 -0.28 1.05
CA ALA A 107 13.23 -1.21 -0.07
C ALA A 107 14.53 -0.93 -0.84
N LEU A 108 14.82 0.33 -1.13
CA LEU A 108 16.05 0.77 -1.81
C LEU A 108 17.33 0.48 -0.99
N ARG A 109 17.29 0.64 0.35
CA ARG A 109 18.41 0.29 1.23
C ARG A 109 18.65 -1.22 1.30
N LYS A 110 17.59 -2.04 1.27
CA LYS A 110 17.70 -3.49 1.34
C LYS A 110 18.30 -4.11 0.07
N SER A 111 18.21 -3.42 -1.07
CA SER A 111 18.83 -3.82 -2.33
C SER A 111 20.30 -3.39 -2.52
N ARG A 112 20.91 -2.68 -1.55
CA ARG A 112 22.32 -2.22 -1.65
C ARG A 112 23.35 -3.06 -0.90
N HIS A 113 22.99 -4.26 -0.43
CA HIS A 113 23.97 -5.20 0.11
C HIS A 113 24.03 -6.47 -0.74
N PRO A 114 25.09 -6.65 -1.54
CA PRO A 114 25.77 -7.92 -1.70
C PRO A 114 26.90 -8.04 -0.67
N GLU A 115 27.15 -9.28 -0.27
CA GLU A 115 28.07 -9.76 0.77
C GLU A 115 29.49 -9.88 0.15
N THR A 116 30.61 -9.88 0.88
CA THR A 116 31.14 -11.02 1.64
C THR A 116 32.42 -10.66 2.43
N PRO A 117 32.81 -11.49 3.43
CA PRO A 117 33.89 -11.25 4.39
C PRO A 117 35.22 -11.89 3.96
N ALA A 118 36.31 -11.13 3.94
CA ALA A 118 37.67 -11.65 4.04
C ALA A 118 38.65 -10.48 4.24
N GLU A 119 39.23 -10.37 5.44
CA GLU A 119 40.65 -10.06 5.60
C GLU A 119 41.04 -10.31 7.07
N ARG A 120 41.53 -11.54 7.28
CA ARG A 120 42.23 -11.94 8.48
C ARG A 120 43.64 -11.36 8.36
N THR A 121 43.85 -10.14 8.83
CA THR A 121 45.20 -9.56 8.94
C THR A 121 45.96 -10.36 9.98
N MET A 122 46.87 -11.22 9.54
CA MET A 122 47.93 -11.77 10.38
C MET A 122 48.92 -10.64 10.66
N GLU A 123 48.99 -10.23 11.92
CA GLU A 123 50.04 -9.36 12.43
C GLU A 123 51.41 -10.05 12.29
N ILE A 124 52.37 -9.35 11.68
CA ILE A 124 53.78 -9.77 11.60
C ILE A 124 54.53 -9.02 12.72
N PRO A 125 55.27 -9.69 13.62
CA PRO A 125 55.99 -9.01 14.70
C PRO A 125 57.22 -8.24 14.18
N PRO A 126 57.58 -7.10 14.79
CA PRO A 126 58.77 -6.33 14.40
C PRO A 126 60.06 -7.01 14.86
N VAL A 127 61.03 -7.12 13.95
CA VAL A 127 62.41 -7.58 14.24
C VAL A 127 63.28 -6.37 14.59
N PRO A 128 64.13 -6.43 15.63
CA PRO A 128 64.87 -5.29 16.16
C PRO A 128 66.08 -4.89 15.30
N ARG A 129 66.41 -3.59 15.36
CA ARG A 129 67.53 -2.91 14.69
C ARG A 129 68.90 -3.33 15.25
N ALA A 130 69.90 -3.35 14.37
CA ALA A 130 71.32 -3.15 14.66
C ALA A 130 71.84 -2.00 13.78
#